data_AF-A0A9D6CJ90-F1
#
_entry.id   AF-A0A9D6CJ90-F1
#
_cell.length_a   1.000
_cell.length_b   1.000
_cell.length_c   1.000
_cell.angle_alpha   90.00
_cell.angle_beta   90.00
_cell.angle_gamma   90.00
#
_symmetry.space_group_name_H-M   'P 1'
#
loop_
_entity.id
_entity.type
_entity.pdbx_description
1 polymer ?
#
loop_
_entity_poly.entity_id
_entity_poly.type
_entity_poly.pdbx_seq_one_letter_code
_entity_poly.pdbx_strand_id
1 'polypeptide(L)' 'MHWLDVERIAEELVDRHGDIDPVSISFPRLKSLVESLPGFKEQPGHPCNERILEAIQQAWIDERA' A
#
# COMPACT_ATOMS: atom_id res chain seq x y z
N MET A 1 -2.66 11.43 -0.21
CA MET A 1 -1.79 10.28 -0.45
C MET A 1 -2.05 9.76 -1.86
N HIS A 2 -1.01 9.42 -2.61
CA HIS A 2 -1.09 8.81 -3.93
C HIS A 2 -0.10 7.64 -4.02
N TRP A 3 -0.15 6.91 -5.13
CA TRP A 3 0.63 5.68 -5.35
C TRP A 3 2.14 5.75 -5.11
N LEU A 4 2.77 6.93 -5.14
CA LEU A 4 4.21 7.07 -4.91
C LEU A 4 4.57 7.40 -3.45
N ASP A 5 3.57 7.66 -2.60
CA ASP A 5 3.75 7.90 -1.16
C ASP A 5 3.95 6.55 -0.42
N VAL A 6 4.91 5.74 -0.88
CA VAL A 6 5.08 4.32 -0.49
C VAL A 6 5.18 4.13 1.02
N GLU A 7 6.06 4.88 1.69
CA GLU A 7 6.29 4.79 3.14
C GLU A 7 5.01 5.16 3.91
N ARG A 8 4.37 6.26 3.54
CA ARG A 8 3.11 6.70 4.17
C ARG A 8 1.97 5.70 3.98
N ILE A 9 1.89 5.08 2.81
CA ILE A 9 0.91 4.02 2.56
C ILE A 9 1.20 2.83 3.49
N ALA A 10 2.47 2.41 3.61
CA ALA A 10 2.86 1.30 4.48
C ALA A 10 2.51 1.56 5.95
N GLU A 11 2.83 2.75 6.48
CA GLU A 11 2.45 3.18 7.84
C GLU A 11 0.93 3.03 8.07
N GLU A 12 0.12 3.59 7.17
CA GLU A 12 -1.35 3.52 7.28
C GLU A 12 -1.87 2.07 7.17
N LEU A 13 -1.22 1.21 6.38
CA LEU A 13 -1.57 -0.20 6.27
C LEU A 13 -1.21 -0.97 7.56
N VAL A 14 -0.08 -0.67 8.22
CA VAL A 14 0.25 -1.25 9.54
C VAL A 14 -0.80 -0.83 10.58
N ASP A 15 -1.11 0.46 10.66
CA ASP A 15 -2.02 1.00 11.66
C ASP A 15 -3.45 0.46 11.52
N ARG A 16 -3.93 0.25 10.29
CA ARG A 16 -5.33 -0.14 10.01
C ARG A 16 -5.52 -1.63 9.77
N HIS A 17 -4.48 -2.31 9.30
CA HIS A 17 -4.54 -3.69 8.81
C HIS A 17 -3.42 -4.55 9.40
N GLY A 18 -2.98 -4.27 10.63
CA GLY A 18 -1.91 -5.03 11.31
C GLY A 18 -2.19 -6.53 11.50
N ASP A 19 -3.43 -7.00 11.30
CA ASP A 19 -3.82 -8.41 11.30
C ASP A 19 -3.54 -9.12 9.97
N ILE A 20 -3.36 -8.38 8.87
CA ILE A 20 -3.13 -8.94 7.54
C ILE A 20 -1.64 -9.18 7.35
N ASP A 21 -1.27 -10.40 6.96
CA ASP A 21 0.10 -10.73 6.56
C ASP A 21 0.44 -10.13 5.18
N PRO A 22 1.31 -9.10 5.11
CA PRO A 22 1.68 -8.46 3.85
C PRO A 22 2.48 -9.40 2.94
N VAL A 23 3.14 -10.45 3.44
CA VAL A 23 3.89 -11.39 2.60
C VAL A 23 2.96 -12.25 1.74
N SER A 24 1.75 -12.55 2.24
CA SER A 24 0.80 -13.45 1.59
C SER A 24 -0.30 -12.73 0.79
N ILE A 25 -0.36 -11.40 0.83
CA ILE A 25 -1.43 -10.63 0.19
C ILE A 25 -1.27 -10.59 -1.33
N SER A 26 -2.38 -10.73 -2.07
CA SER A 26 -2.38 -10.55 -3.52
C SER A 26 -2.42 -9.07 -3.91
N PHE A 27 -1.79 -8.70 -5.02
CA PHE A 27 -1.77 -7.32 -5.53
C PHE A 27 -3.17 -6.70 -5.73
N PRO A 28 -4.19 -7.41 -6.26
CA PRO A 28 -5.54 -6.84 -6.33
C PRO A 28 -6.11 -6.47 -4.95
N ARG A 29 -5.83 -7.30 -3.93
CA ARG A 29 -6.26 -7.03 -2.55
C ARG A 29 -5.48 -5.87 -1.96
N LEU A 30 -4.15 -5.85 -2.11
CA LEU A 30 -3.30 -4.74 -1.66
C LEU A 30 -3.76 -3.42 -2.27
N LYS A 31 -3.99 -3.39 -3.59
CA LYS A 31 -4.52 -2.23 -4.30
C LYS A 31 -5.82 -1.74 -3.68
N SER A 32 -6.75 -2.65 -3.40
CA SER A 32 -8.05 -2.32 -2.79
C SER A 32 -7.91 -1.72 -1.38
N LEU A 33 -6.96 -2.22 -0.58
CA LEU A 33 -6.68 -1.65 0.74
C LEU A 33 -6.12 -0.23 0.62
N VAL A 34 -5.15 -0.02 -0.27
CA VAL A 34 -4.53 1.30 -0.51
C VAL A 34 -5.57 2.32 -1.00
N GLU A 35 -6.42 1.94 -1.95
CA GLU A 35 -7.50 2.79 -2.46
C GLU A 35 -8.54 3.14 -1.38
N SER A 36 -8.67 2.30 -0.34
CA SER A 36 -9.58 2.53 0.79
C SER A 36 -8.98 3.39 1.91
N LEU A 37 -7.69 3.77 1.80
CA LEU A 37 -7.04 4.61 2.81
C LEU A 37 -7.60 6.05 2.77
N PRO A 38 -7.97 6.64 3.92
CA PRO A 38 -8.43 8.02 4.00
C PRO A 38 -7.44 9.01 3.43
N GLY A 39 -7.93 9.90 2.57
CA GLY A 39 -7.09 10.88 1.89
C GLY A 39 -6.22 10.28 0.78
N PHE A 40 -6.40 9.00 0.44
CA PHE A 40 -5.89 8.44 -0.80
C PHE A 40 -6.64 9.04 -1.99
N LYS A 41 -5.89 9.48 -2.99
CA LYS A 41 -6.41 10.00 -4.25
C LYS A 41 -5.39 9.72 -5.35
N GLU A 42 -5.80 8.94 -6.34
CA GLU A 42 -5.00 8.72 -7.53
C GLU A 42 -4.76 10.05 -8.26
N GLN A 43 -3.51 10.27 -8.68
CA GLN A 43 -3.11 11.46 -9.41
C GLN A 43 -2.92 11.15 -10.90
N PRO A 44 -3.37 12.04 -11.80
CA PRO A 44 -3.06 11.94 -13.23
C PRO A 44 -1.54 11.89 -13.44
N GLY A 45 -1.05 10.90 -14.21
CA GLY A 45 0.38 10.74 -14.53
C GLY A 45 1.14 9.76 -13.66
N HIS A 46 0.56 9.29 -12.55
CA HIS A 46 1.16 8.27 -11.67
C HIS A 46 0.21 7.09 -11.44
N PRO A 47 -0.15 6.34 -12.50
CA PRO A 47 -1.05 5.21 -12.38
C PRO A 47 -0.41 4.08 -11.58
N CYS A 48 -1.25 3.32 -10.87
CA CYS A 48 -0.83 2.08 -10.22
C CYS A 48 -0.23 1.10 -11.25
N ASN A 49 0.91 0.49 -10.89
CA ASN A 49 1.48 -0.65 -11.60
C ASN A 49 2.02 -1.68 -10.60
N GLU A 50 2.43 -2.85 -11.08
CA GLU A 50 2.89 -3.94 -10.20
C GLU A 50 4.15 -3.58 -9.40
N ARG A 51 5.06 -2.79 -9.97
CA ARG A 51 6.28 -2.34 -9.26
C ARG A 51 5.97 -1.42 -8.08
N ILE A 52 4.94 -0.58 -8.22
CA ILE A 52 4.47 0.28 -7.12
C ILE A 52 3.86 -0.58 -6.01
N LEU A 53 3.01 -1.54 -6.36
CA LEU A 53 2.39 -2.44 -5.39
C LEU A 53 3.42 -3.30 -4.68
N GLU A 54 4.45 -3.78 -5.40
CA GLU A 54 5.60 -4.48 -4.82
C GLU A 54 6.36 -3.59 -3.83
N ALA A 55 6.64 -2.32 -4.18
CA ALA A 55 7.31 -1.39 -3.28
C ALA A 55 6.50 -1.11 -2.00
N ILE A 56 5.19 -0.95 -2.13
CA ILE A 56 4.27 -0.79 -0.99
C ILE A 56 4.25 -2.05 -0.13
N GLN A 57 4.18 -3.24 -0.74
CA GLN A 57 4.20 -4.51 -0.02
C GLN A 57 5.50 -4.67 0.77
N GLN A 58 6.65 -4.36 0.16
CA GLN A 58 7.94 -4.44 0.82
C GLN A 58 8.07 -3.46 1.98
N ALA A 59 7.69 -2.19 1.78
CA ALA A 59 7.70 -1.20 2.85
C ALA A 59 6.76 -1.61 4.00
N TRP A 60 5.60 -2.18 3.69
CA TRP A 60 4.69 -2.69 4.72
C TRP A 60 5.27 -3.90 5.49
N ILE A 61 6.00 -4.79 4.81
CA ILE A 61 6.74 -5.88 5.48
C ILE A 61 7.79 -5.30 6.43
N ASP A 62 8.56 -4.30 5.97
CA ASP A 62 9.65 -3.69 6.73
C ASP A 62 9.13 -2.94 7.98
N GLU A 63 8.01 -2.22 7.87
CA GLU A 63 7.38 -1.53 9.00
C GLU A 63 6.78 -2.47 10.06
N ARG A 64 6.46 -3.72 9.69
CA ARG A 64 5.98 -4.73 10.65
C ARG A 64 7.09 -5.46 11.40
N ALA A 65 8.33 -5.39 10.91
CA ALA A 65 9.48 -6.14 11.44
C ALA A 65 10.01 -5.52 12.74
#